data_AF-A0A6B3ENK1-F1
#
_entry.id   AF-A0A6B3ENK1-F1
#
_cell.length_a   1.000
_cell.length_b   1.000
_cell.length_c   1.000
_cell.angle_alpha   90.00
_cell.angle_beta   90.00
_cell.angle_gamma   90.00
#
_symmetry.space_group_name_H-M   'P 1'
#
loop_
_entity.id
_entity.type
_entity.pdbx_description
1 polymer ?
#
loop_
_entity_poly.entity_id
_entity_poly.type
_entity_poly.pdbx_seq_one_letter_code
_entity_poly.pdbx_strand_id
1 'polypeptide(L)'
;LAVVAESAEDLAGKYAAALAEIRRHPGEPFSAPAGTHYAAGIPEPGRIAFLFPGQGAQYVGMGADLAMLSPDAQRVWDRLGGTEFDGTPLHRVVFPPPGFTAEEEAGAEALLAATERAQPALAAHGLALLALLDGLGLR
;
A
#
# COMPACT_ATOMS: atom_id res chain seq x y z
N LEU A 1 12.41 -0.30 -18.04
CA LEU A 1 13.18 -0.20 -16.78
C LEU A 1 12.38 0.67 -15.83
N ALA A 2 12.06 0.15 -14.64
CA ALA A 2 11.49 0.90 -13.53
C ALA A 2 12.42 0.76 -12.33
N VAL A 3 12.66 1.85 -11.61
CA VAL A 3 13.52 1.89 -10.43
C VAL A 3 12.81 2.67 -9.34
N VAL A 4 12.63 2.06 -8.17
CA VAL A 4 12.18 2.73 -6.95
C VAL A 4 13.42 3.09 -6.13
N ALA A 5 13.59 4.36 -5.80
CA ALA A 5 14.74 4.86 -5.06
C ALA A 5 14.33 5.89 -4.00
N GLU A 6 15.07 5.92 -2.90
CA GLU A 6 14.80 6.79 -1.74
C GLU A 6 15.68 8.05 -1.75
N SER A 7 16.72 8.07 -2.58
CA SER A 7 17.62 9.20 -2.74
C SER A 7 18.26 9.21 -4.13
N ALA A 8 18.91 10.33 -4.48
CA ALA A 8 19.66 10.43 -5.74
C ALA A 8 20.85 9.46 -5.79
N GLU A 9 21.50 9.21 -4.65
CA GLU A 9 22.61 8.26 -4.54
C GLU A 9 22.13 6.81 -4.74
N ASP A 10 21.01 6.44 -4.09
CA ASP A 10 20.38 5.14 -4.24
C ASP A 10 19.92 4.90 -5.69
N LEU A 11 19.32 5.91 -6.32
CA LEU A 11 18.94 5.87 -7.73
C LEU A 11 20.16 5.64 -8.63
N ALA A 12 21.26 6.37 -8.42
CA ALA A 12 22.47 6.22 -9.21
C ALA A 12 23.06 4.81 -9.11
N GLY A 13 23.12 4.25 -7.89
CA GLY A 13 23.59 2.89 -7.65
C GLY A 13 22.71 1.83 -8.31
N LYS A 14 21.39 1.88 -8.08
CA LYS A 14 20.42 0.96 -8.68
C LYS A 14 20.42 1.02 -10.20
N TYR A 15 20.49 2.23 -10.77
CA TYR A 15 20.55 2.43 -12.21
C TYR A 15 21.83 1.84 -12.82
N ALA A 16 22.99 2.07 -12.18
CA ALA A 16 24.26 1.51 -12.65
C ALA A 16 24.26 -0.03 -12.64
N ALA A 17 23.75 -0.63 -11.56
CA ALA A 17 23.60 -2.09 -11.45
C ALA A 17 22.66 -2.64 -12.52
N ALA A 18 21.50 -2.01 -12.72
CA ALA A 18 20.53 -2.41 -13.74
C ALA A 18 21.12 -2.33 -15.15
N LEU A 19 21.84 -1.25 -15.47
CA LEU A 19 22.45 -1.06 -16.78
C LEU A 19 23.54 -2.10 -17.05
N ALA A 20 24.32 -2.48 -16.04
CA ALA A 20 25.31 -3.55 -16.16
C ALA A 20 24.64 -4.89 -16.51
N GLU A 21 23.50 -5.20 -15.89
CA GLU A 21 22.76 -6.43 -16.15
C GLU A 21 22.09 -6.43 -17.53
N ILE A 22 21.40 -5.35 -17.89
CA ILE A 22 20.76 -5.19 -19.21
C ILE A 22 21.80 -5.31 -20.33
N ARG A 23 23.03 -4.81 -20.14
CA ARG A 23 24.08 -4.94 -21.16
C ARG A 23 24.54 -6.39 -21.35
N ARG A 24 24.51 -7.22 -20.31
CA ARG A 24 24.84 -8.65 -20.42
C ARG A 24 23.69 -9.43 -21.06
N HIS A 25 22.45 -9.11 -20.66
CA HIS A 25 21.25 -9.85 -21.04
C HIS A 25 20.13 -8.91 -21.51
N PRO A 26 20.27 -8.24 -22.67
CA PRO A 26 19.35 -7.17 -23.10
C PRO A 26 17.94 -7.66 -23.45
N GLY A 27 17.75 -8.96 -23.69
CA GLY A 27 16.45 -9.54 -23.98
C GLY A 27 15.78 -10.22 -22.79
N GLU A 28 16.45 -10.31 -21.64
CA GLU A 28 15.99 -11.10 -20.50
C GLU A 28 15.39 -10.18 -19.42
N PRO A 29 14.07 -10.27 -19.16
CA PRO A 29 13.44 -9.54 -18.06
C PRO A 29 14.00 -9.98 -16.71
N PHE A 30 14.12 -9.05 -15.77
CA PHE A 30 14.51 -9.37 -14.40
C PHE A 30 13.85 -8.44 -13.38
N SER A 31 13.79 -8.91 -12.14
CA SER A 31 13.38 -8.13 -10.97
C SER A 31 14.43 -8.29 -9.88
N ALA A 32 14.98 -7.18 -9.40
CA ALA A 32 15.93 -7.17 -8.30
C ALA A 32 15.21 -6.83 -6.98
N PRO A 33 15.62 -7.41 -5.83
CA PRO A 33 14.96 -7.20 -4.53
C PRO A 33 14.82 -5.74 -4.09
N ALA A 34 15.67 -4.84 -4.60
CA ALA A 34 15.68 -3.42 -4.24
C ALA A 34 14.81 -2.53 -5.15
N GLY A 35 13.71 -3.06 -5.69
CA GLY A 35 12.72 -2.27 -6.44
C GLY A 35 13.17 -1.89 -7.86
N THR A 36 14.02 -2.69 -8.50
CA THR A 36 14.41 -2.50 -9.90
C THR A 36 13.82 -3.58 -10.78
N HIS A 37 13.10 -3.18 -11.82
CA HIS A 37 12.42 -4.08 -12.75
C HIS A 37 12.79 -3.74 -14.19
N TYR A 38 13.20 -4.75 -14.94
CA TYR A 38 13.47 -4.65 -16.37
C TYR A 38 12.59 -5.64 -17.13
N ALA A 39 12.00 -5.14 -18.22
CA ALA A 39 11.30 -5.93 -19.21
C ALA A 39 11.79 -5.48 -20.59
N ALA A 40 11.90 -6.43 -21.51
CA ALA A 40 12.30 -6.23 -22.90
C ALA A 40 11.19 -6.70 -23.84
N GLY A 41 11.15 -6.15 -25.06
CA GLY A 41 10.15 -6.49 -26.07
C GLY A 41 8.95 -5.53 -26.12
N ILE A 42 7.95 -5.90 -26.91
CA ILE A 42 6.72 -5.14 -27.08
C ILE A 42 5.80 -5.44 -25.90
N PRO A 43 5.27 -4.43 -25.19
CA PRO A 43 4.35 -4.67 -24.08
C PRO A 43 3.04 -5.29 -24.59
N GLU A 44 2.64 -6.40 -23.99
CA GLU A 44 1.34 -7.03 -24.19
C GLU A 44 0.53 -6.94 -22.88
N PRO A 45 -0.08 -5.78 -22.58
CA PRO A 45 -0.84 -5.62 -21.34
C PRO A 45 -2.05 -6.55 -21.33
N GLY A 46 -2.12 -7.40 -20.29
CA GLY A 46 -3.26 -8.26 -20.02
C GLY A 46 -4.42 -7.51 -19.36
N ARG A 47 -5.47 -8.26 -19.00
CA ARG A 47 -6.54 -7.73 -18.14
C ARG A 47 -6.08 -7.64 -16.69
N ILE A 48 -6.51 -6.61 -15.98
CA ILE A 48 -6.25 -6.42 -14.55
C ILE A 48 -7.41 -6.99 -13.75
N ALA A 49 -7.10 -7.62 -12.61
CA ALA A 49 -8.08 -8.03 -11.62
C ALA A 49 -7.63 -7.52 -10.26
N PHE A 50 -8.50 -6.79 -9.55
CA PHE A 50 -8.25 -6.36 -8.19
C PHE A 50 -8.77 -7.39 -7.20
N LEU A 51 -7.88 -7.89 -6.33
CA LEU A 51 -8.24 -8.79 -5.24
C LEU A 51 -8.13 -8.05 -3.91
N PHE A 52 -9.25 -7.99 -3.18
CA PHE A 52 -9.30 -7.36 -1.87
C PHE A 52 -9.32 -8.46 -0.79
N PRO A 53 -8.36 -8.47 0.14
CA PRO A 53 -8.32 -9.50 1.17
C PRO A 53 -9.49 -9.36 2.15
N GLY A 54 -9.92 -10.49 2.70
CA GLY A 54 -10.96 -10.55 3.72
C GLY A 54 -10.43 -10.32 5.13
N GLN A 55 -11.29 -10.57 6.13
CA GLN A 55 -10.94 -10.53 7.55
C GLN A 55 -9.76 -11.46 7.86
N GLY A 56 -8.85 -10.99 8.70
CA GLY A 56 -7.55 -11.60 9.02
C GLY A 56 -6.36 -10.85 8.43
N ALA A 57 -6.56 -9.98 7.44
CA ALA A 57 -5.50 -9.17 6.83
C ALA A 57 -5.30 -7.79 7.48
N GLN A 58 -6.15 -7.40 8.43
CA GLN A 58 -6.08 -6.11 9.10
C GLN A 58 -4.87 -6.03 10.05
N TYR A 59 -4.24 -4.86 10.11
CA TYR A 59 -3.24 -4.51 11.10
C TYR A 59 -3.33 -3.00 11.40
N VAL A 60 -2.92 -2.61 12.59
CA VAL A 60 -2.95 -1.21 13.03
C VAL A 60 -2.04 -0.39 12.11
N GLY A 61 -2.52 0.76 11.64
CA GLY A 61 -1.77 1.64 10.74
C GLY A 61 -1.81 1.25 9.26
N MET A 62 -2.60 0.23 8.85
CA MET A 62 -2.63 -0.20 7.45
C MET A 62 -2.98 0.95 6.47
N GLY A 63 -2.06 1.23 5.55
CA GLY A 63 -2.23 2.28 4.55
C GLY A 63 -2.10 3.72 5.08
N ALA A 64 -1.58 3.93 6.29
CA ALA A 64 -1.36 5.28 6.84
C ALA A 64 -0.48 6.14 5.93
N ASP A 65 0.64 5.59 5.43
CA ASP A 65 1.54 6.31 4.53
C ASP A 65 0.83 6.73 3.24
N LEU A 66 -0.01 5.86 2.68
CA LEU A 66 -0.78 6.17 1.48
C LEU A 66 -1.84 7.24 1.75
N ALA A 67 -2.49 7.19 2.91
CA ALA A 67 -3.44 8.24 3.31
C ALA A 67 -2.74 9.60 3.53
N MET A 68 -1.48 9.62 3.94
CA MET A 68 -0.69 10.85 4.10
C MET A 68 -0.11 11.39 2.79
N LEU A 69 0.27 10.50 1.87
CA LEU A 69 1.01 10.86 0.66
C LEU A 69 0.14 10.95 -0.61
N SER A 70 -1.04 10.31 -0.63
CA SER A 70 -1.95 10.31 -1.77
C SER A 70 -3.26 11.02 -1.44
N PRO A 71 -3.55 12.16 -2.10
CA PRO A 71 -4.85 12.84 -1.97
C PRO A 71 -6.04 11.94 -2.33
N ASP A 72 -5.87 10.99 -3.25
CA ASP A 72 -6.93 10.07 -3.67
C ASP A 72 -7.30 9.08 -2.55
N ALA A 73 -6.28 8.49 -1.91
CA ALA A 73 -6.47 7.64 -0.74
C ALA A 73 -7.01 8.44 0.46
N GLN A 74 -6.48 9.64 0.68
CA GLN A 74 -6.91 10.53 1.77
C GLN A 74 -8.42 10.86 1.67
N ARG A 75 -8.91 11.22 0.48
CA ARG A 75 -10.34 11.53 0.26
C ARG A 75 -11.28 10.39 0.62
N VAL A 76 -10.83 9.14 0.53
CA VAL A 76 -11.63 7.98 0.96
C VAL A 76 -11.73 7.96 2.48
N TRP A 77 -10.63 8.19 3.19
CA TRP A 77 -10.61 8.28 4.65
C TRP A 77 -11.35 9.51 5.18
N ASP A 78 -11.28 10.66 4.51
CA ASP A 78 -12.06 11.84 4.88
C ASP A 78 -13.56 11.57 4.79
N ARG A 79 -13.99 10.78 3.80
CA ARG A 79 -15.40 10.42 3.59
C ARG A 79 -15.89 9.35 4.55
N LEU A 80 -15.09 8.31 4.81
CA LEU A 80 -15.55 7.10 5.51
C LEU A 80 -15.02 6.99 6.94
N GLY A 81 -13.87 7.58 7.22
CA GLY A 81 -13.15 7.41 8.48
C GLY A 81 -13.90 7.96 9.69
N GLY A 82 -14.76 8.97 9.50
CA GLY A 82 -15.63 9.50 10.56
C GLY A 82 -16.80 8.58 10.94
N THR A 83 -17.06 7.50 10.21
CA THR A 83 -18.16 6.58 10.49
C THR A 83 -17.91 5.86 11.82
N GLU A 84 -18.86 5.93 12.74
CA GLU A 84 -18.72 5.33 14.07
C GLU A 84 -19.23 3.89 14.13
N PHE A 85 -18.45 3.03 14.77
CA PHE A 85 -18.81 1.67 15.14
C PHE A 85 -18.62 1.54 16.65
N ASP A 86 -19.72 1.30 17.38
CA ASP A 86 -19.78 1.36 18.84
C ASP A 86 -19.22 2.66 19.44
N GLY A 87 -19.58 3.80 18.83
CA GLY A 87 -19.17 5.13 19.30
C GLY A 87 -17.70 5.49 19.05
N THR A 88 -16.95 4.65 18.32
CA THR A 88 -15.57 4.96 17.92
C THR A 88 -15.49 5.20 16.41
N PRO A 89 -14.99 6.35 15.94
CA PRO A 89 -14.77 6.59 14.52
C PRO A 89 -13.80 5.59 13.91
N LEU A 90 -14.10 5.09 12.71
CA LEU A 90 -13.30 4.06 12.04
C LEU A 90 -11.82 4.43 11.90
N HIS A 91 -11.51 5.69 11.58
CA HIS A 91 -10.12 6.15 11.47
C HIS A 91 -9.37 6.09 12.79
N ARG A 92 -10.04 6.18 13.95
CA ARG A 92 -9.40 6.05 15.28
C ARG A 92 -9.08 4.61 15.64
N VAL A 93 -9.78 3.65 15.03
CA VAL A 93 -9.48 2.23 15.19
C VAL A 93 -8.30 1.83 14.31
N VAL A 94 -8.26 2.34 13.07
CA VAL A 94 -7.20 1.99 12.10
C VAL A 94 -5.92 2.79 12.34
N PHE A 95 -6.04 4.07 12.72
CA PHE A 95 -4.93 4.99 13.02
C PHE A 95 -5.05 5.52 14.47
N PRO A 96 -4.96 4.64 15.48
CA PRO A 96 -4.98 5.06 16.87
C PRO A 96 -3.74 5.91 17.19
N PRO A 97 -3.79 6.75 18.25
CA PRO A 97 -2.58 7.33 18.81
C PRO A 97 -1.55 6.24 19.12
N PRO A 98 -0.24 6.49 18.92
CA PRO A 98 0.80 5.51 19.24
C PRO A 98 0.72 5.09 20.72
N GLY A 99 0.69 3.79 20.96
CA GLY A 99 0.89 3.23 22.30
C GLY A 99 2.35 3.38 22.72
N PHE A 100 2.59 3.43 24.04
CA PHE A 100 3.93 3.45 24.62
C PHE A 100 4.24 2.15 25.39
N THR A 101 3.28 1.23 25.43
CA THR A 101 3.37 -0.07 26.08
C THR A 101 2.84 -1.18 25.18
N ALA A 102 3.35 -2.40 25.37
CA ALA A 102 2.87 -3.58 24.64
C ALA A 102 1.38 -3.89 24.92
N GLU A 103 0.87 -3.50 26.09
CA GLU A 103 -0.55 -3.66 26.43
C GLU A 103 -1.44 -2.73 25.60
N GLU A 104 -1.03 -1.47 25.42
CA GLU A 104 -1.75 -0.52 24.56
C GLU A 104 -1.71 -0.94 23.09
N GLU A 105 -0.56 -1.41 22.59
CA GLU A 105 -0.42 -1.93 21.23
C GLU A 105 -1.31 -3.15 21.00
N ALA A 106 -1.27 -4.13 21.89
CA ALA A 106 -2.12 -5.33 21.81
C ALA A 106 -3.62 -4.98 21.93
N GLY A 107 -3.97 -3.99 22.75
CA GLY A 107 -5.33 -3.48 22.87
C GLY A 107 -5.85 -2.87 21.57
N ALA A 108 -5.02 -2.08 20.87
CA ALA A 108 -5.37 -1.50 19.58
C ALA A 108 -5.54 -2.58 18.50
N GLU A 109 -4.66 -3.57 18.46
CA GLU A 109 -4.78 -4.71 17.55
C GLU A 109 -6.06 -5.51 17.81
N ALA A 110 -6.35 -5.82 19.08
CA ALA A 110 -7.56 -6.54 19.46
C ALA A 110 -8.83 -5.77 19.12
N LEU A 111 -8.82 -4.44 19.32
CA LEU A 111 -9.92 -3.57 18.93
C LEU A 111 -10.17 -3.64 17.42
N LEU A 112 -9.13 -3.49 16.61
CA LEU A 112 -9.23 -3.58 15.15
C LEU A 112 -9.65 -4.98 14.67
N ALA A 113 -9.24 -6.04 15.35
CA ALA A 113 -9.56 -7.42 14.98
C ALA A 113 -11.03 -7.81 15.21
N ALA A 114 -11.78 -7.04 16.00
CA ALA A 114 -13.20 -7.28 16.21
C ALA A 114 -13.97 -7.16 14.88
N THR A 115 -14.84 -8.13 14.57
CA THR A 115 -15.47 -8.29 13.25
C THR A 115 -16.19 -7.02 12.79
N GLU A 116 -16.90 -6.37 13.70
CA GLU A 116 -17.65 -5.13 13.49
C GLU A 116 -16.77 -3.93 13.11
N ARG A 117 -15.46 -4.00 13.39
CA ARG A 117 -14.47 -2.98 13.04
C ARG A 117 -13.56 -3.42 11.89
N ALA A 118 -13.13 -4.68 11.88
CA ALA A 118 -12.23 -5.23 10.86
C ALA A 118 -12.84 -5.13 9.45
N GLN A 119 -14.12 -5.48 9.29
CA GLN A 119 -14.80 -5.47 8.00
C GLN A 119 -14.88 -4.05 7.38
N PRO A 120 -15.44 -3.03 8.07
CA PRO A 120 -15.45 -1.68 7.51
C PRO A 120 -14.05 -1.09 7.37
N ALA A 121 -13.10 -1.43 8.24
CA ALA A 121 -11.72 -0.97 8.14
C ALA A 121 -11.04 -1.49 6.86
N LEU A 122 -11.15 -2.79 6.59
CA LEU A 122 -10.62 -3.41 5.38
C LEU A 122 -11.30 -2.88 4.12
N ALA A 123 -12.61 -2.63 4.16
CA ALA A 123 -13.32 -2.00 3.06
C ALA A 123 -12.82 -0.58 2.77
N ALA A 124 -12.67 0.26 3.81
CA ALA A 124 -12.15 1.63 3.66
C ALA A 124 -10.71 1.63 3.12
N HIS A 125 -9.85 0.75 3.65
CA HIS A 125 -8.48 0.57 3.19
C HIS A 125 -8.42 0.12 1.72
N GLY A 126 -9.22 -0.89 1.34
CA GLY A 126 -9.31 -1.37 -0.04
C GLY A 126 -9.80 -0.29 -1.01
N LEU A 127 -10.80 0.50 -0.62
CA LEU A 127 -11.28 1.64 -1.42
C LEU A 127 -10.21 2.74 -1.56
N ALA A 128 -9.42 2.99 -0.52
CA ALA A 128 -8.32 3.95 -0.56
C ALA A 128 -7.22 3.50 -1.54
N LEU A 129 -6.86 2.20 -1.52
CA LEU A 129 -5.95 1.61 -2.50
C LEU A 129 -6.50 1.68 -3.92
N LEU A 130 -7.78 1.34 -4.11
CA LEU A 130 -8.41 1.40 -5.42
C LEU A 130 -8.44 2.82 -5.99
N ALA A 131 -8.75 3.82 -5.15
CA ALA A 131 -8.75 5.22 -5.56
C ALA A 131 -7.35 5.68 -6.00
N LEU A 132 -6.31 5.28 -5.28
CA LEU A 132 -4.92 5.54 -5.66
C LEU A 132 -4.58 4.88 -7.01
N LEU A 133 -4.93 3.60 -7.19
CA LEU A 133 -4.63 2.86 -8.41
C LEU A 133 -5.37 3.43 -9.64
N ASP A 134 -6.63 3.83 -9.49
CA ASP A 134 -7.39 4.51 -10.57
C ASP A 134 -6.78 5.89 -10.88
N GLY A 135 -6.30 6.63 -9.88
CA GLY A 135 -5.54 7.88 -10.07
C GLY A 135 -4.25 7.69 -10.88
N LEU A 136 -3.65 6.49 -10.84
CA LEU A 136 -2.51 6.08 -11.66
C LEU A 136 -2.91 5.47 -13.02
N GLY A 137 -4.22 5.37 -13.31
CA GLY A 137 -4.76 4.85 -14.57
C GLY A 137 -4.92 3.34 -14.63
N LEU A 138 -4.83 2.63 -13.50
CA LEU A 138 -5.09 1.18 -13.42
C LEU A 138 -6.59 0.92 -13.19
N ARG A 139 -7.21 0.15 -14.08
CA ARG A 139 -8.67 -0.09 -14.11
C ARG A 139 -9.01 -1.54 -14.42
#